data_AF-B3JQC6-F1
#
_entry.id   AF-B3JQC6-F1
#
_cell.length_a   1.000
_cell.length_b   1.000
_cell.length_c   1.000
_cell.angle_alpha   90.00
_cell.angle_beta   90.00
_cell.angle_gamma   90.00
#
_symmetry.space_group_name_H-M   'P 1'
#
loop_
_entity.id
_entity.type
_entity.pdbx_description
1 polymer ?
#
loop_
_entity_poly.entity_id
_entity_poly.type
_entity_poly.pdbx_seq_one_letter_code
_entity_poly.pdbx_strand_id
1 'polypeptide(L)'
;MNKLLFVPLVVCGTNQYVNAQSVQSPNIVLILCDDMGFSDLGCYGSEIQTPNIDKLAQEGIRFSQFKNTGRSCPSRASMLTGRYQHEVGMGWMAEVDEHRPGYRGQIDKEYPTIAEVMKSGGYSTYMSGKWHVTTTGGYESLPMEVIRYKEVSINITAAWRRKLLQTISCLQ
;
A
#
# COMPACT_ATOMS: atom_id res chain seq x y z
N MET A 1 -62.48 -46.18 -25.42
CA MET A 1 -61.17 -46.03 -26.11
C MET A 1 -60.62 -44.66 -25.75
N ASN A 2 -59.51 -44.64 -25.02
CA ASN A 2 -58.99 -43.49 -24.28
C ASN A 2 -58.38 -42.44 -25.23
N LYS A 3 -58.79 -41.18 -25.11
CA LYS A 3 -58.19 -40.05 -25.83
C LYS A 3 -57.06 -39.47 -24.98
N LEU A 4 -55.81 -39.73 -25.34
CA LEU A 4 -54.63 -39.08 -24.77
C LEU A 4 -54.46 -37.69 -25.41
N LEU A 5 -54.57 -36.66 -24.58
CA LEU A 5 -54.26 -35.27 -24.93
C LEU A 5 -52.81 -34.99 -24.55
N PHE A 6 -51.97 -34.68 -25.55
CA PHE A 6 -50.60 -34.19 -25.34
C PHE A 6 -50.61 -32.66 -25.30
N VAL A 7 -50.25 -32.08 -24.15
CA VAL A 7 -49.97 -30.63 -24.02
C VAL A 7 -48.46 -30.44 -24.10
N PRO A 8 -47.92 -29.65 -25.05
CA PRO A 8 -46.50 -29.37 -25.07
C PRO A 8 -46.19 -28.32 -23.98
N LEU A 9 -45.48 -28.74 -22.94
CA LEU A 9 -44.90 -27.85 -21.94
C LEU A 9 -43.70 -27.15 -22.58
N VAL A 10 -43.88 -25.92 -23.07
CA VAL A 10 -42.77 -25.06 -23.49
C VAL A 10 -42.09 -24.53 -22.23
N VAL A 11 -41.00 -25.19 -21.83
CA VAL A 11 -40.09 -24.68 -20.81
C VAL A 11 -39.28 -23.55 -21.44
N CYS A 12 -39.69 -22.31 -21.18
CA CYS A 12 -38.90 -21.13 -21.50
C CYS A 12 -37.70 -21.09 -20.54
N GLY A 13 -36.61 -21.75 -20.93
CA GLY A 13 -35.36 -21.74 -20.19
C GLY A 13 -34.76 -20.34 -20.21
N THR A 14 -35.05 -19.54 -19.18
CA THR A 14 -34.28 -18.34 -18.91
C THR A 14 -32.87 -18.79 -18.53
N ASN A 15 -31.90 -18.60 -19.44
CA ASN A 15 -30.49 -18.67 -19.10
C ASN A 15 -30.20 -17.54 -18.11
N GLN A 16 -30.35 -17.84 -16.82
CA GLN A 16 -29.82 -16.98 -15.77
C GLN A 16 -28.31 -17.18 -15.78
N TYR A 17 -27.61 -16.30 -16.50
CA TYR A 17 -26.19 -16.11 -16.33
C TYR A 17 -25.97 -15.57 -14.92
N VAL A 18 -25.74 -16.47 -13.96
CA VAL A 18 -25.20 -16.11 -12.66
C VAL A 18 -23.80 -15.60 -12.96
N ASN A 19 -23.67 -14.29 -13.09
CA ASN A 19 -22.38 -13.63 -13.17
C ASN A 19 -21.76 -13.80 -11.78
N ALA A 20 -20.98 -14.86 -11.61
CA ALA A 20 -20.15 -15.03 -10.44
C ALA A 20 -19.24 -13.80 -10.44
N GLN A 21 -19.54 -12.84 -9.56
CA GLN A 21 -18.68 -11.69 -9.35
C GLN A 21 -17.35 -12.26 -8.88
N SER A 22 -16.41 -12.39 -9.81
CA SER A 22 -15.05 -12.80 -9.49
C SER A 22 -14.59 -11.77 -8.48
N VAL A 23 -14.44 -12.18 -7.23
CA VAL A 23 -13.89 -11.32 -6.18
C VAL A 23 -12.42 -11.17 -6.53
N GLN A 24 -12.15 -10.26 -7.46
CA GLN A 24 -10.81 -9.92 -7.86
C GLN A 24 -10.22 -9.13 -6.69
N SER A 25 -9.12 -9.64 -6.14
CA SER A 25 -8.39 -8.99 -5.07
C SER A 25 -8.11 -7.52 -5.45
N PRO A 26 -8.48 -6.54 -4.62
CA PRO A 26 -8.36 -5.14 -4.98
C PRO A 26 -6.89 -4.73 -5.02
N ASN A 27 -6.54 -3.78 -5.89
CA ASN A 27 -5.23 -3.14 -5.86
C ASN A 27 -5.11 -2.25 -4.62
N ILE A 28 -4.00 -2.36 -3.90
CA ILE A 28 -3.74 -1.56 -2.70
C ILE A 28 -2.63 -0.56 -3.01
N VAL A 29 -2.92 0.73 -2.84
CA VAL A 29 -1.96 1.82 -3.02
C VAL A 29 -1.78 2.54 -1.69
N LEU A 30 -0.58 2.46 -1.12
CA LEU A 30 -0.20 3.14 0.11
C LEU A 30 0.62 4.40 -0.21
N ILE A 31 0.08 5.57 0.11
CA ILE A 31 0.76 6.85 -0.07
C ILE A 31 1.17 7.35 1.31
N LEU A 32 2.47 7.57 1.51
CA LEU A 32 3.04 8.08 2.76
C LEU A 32 3.83 9.37 2.49
N CYS A 33 3.38 10.48 3.05
CA CYS A 33 4.07 11.76 3.03
C CYS A 33 5.02 11.88 4.23
N ASP A 34 6.26 12.33 4.00
CA ASP A 34 7.23 12.60 5.07
C ASP A 34 7.01 14.04 5.57
N ASP A 35 7.04 14.23 6.89
CA ASP A 35 6.92 15.52 7.58
C ASP A 35 5.68 16.37 7.24
N MET A 36 4.58 15.73 6.81
CA MET A 36 3.29 16.38 6.62
C MET A 36 2.56 16.55 7.95
N GLY A 37 2.27 17.80 8.31
CA GLY A 37 1.48 18.18 9.48
C GLY A 37 -0.01 17.95 9.29
N PHE A 38 -0.74 17.87 10.40
CA PHE A 38 -2.19 17.69 10.39
C PHE A 38 -2.92 18.87 9.71
N SER A 39 -2.40 20.08 9.86
CA SER A 39 -2.97 21.31 9.30
C SER A 39 -2.46 21.66 7.90
N ASP A 40 -1.78 20.75 7.21
CA ASP A 40 -1.19 21.02 5.88
C ASP A 40 -2.14 20.68 4.73
N LEU A 41 -3.26 20.02 5.01
CA LEU A 41 -4.26 19.61 4.02
C LEU A 41 -5.50 20.49 4.11
N GLY A 42 -6.01 20.94 2.97
CA GLY A 42 -7.23 21.74 2.86
C GLY A 42 -8.43 21.06 3.54
N CYS A 43 -8.56 19.74 3.40
CA CYS A 43 -9.59 18.94 4.07
C CYS A 43 -9.47 18.87 5.60
N TYR A 44 -8.41 19.40 6.20
CA TYR A 44 -8.26 19.61 7.65
C TYR A 44 -8.17 21.10 8.02
N GLY A 45 -8.47 22.01 7.10
CA GLY A 45 -8.55 23.46 7.35
C GLY A 45 -7.29 24.26 6.99
N SER A 46 -6.37 23.69 6.21
CA SER A 46 -5.17 24.40 5.72
C SER A 46 -5.49 25.54 4.75
N GLU A 47 -4.65 26.57 4.72
CA GLU A 47 -4.57 27.56 3.64
C GLU A 47 -3.89 27.03 2.37
N ILE A 48 -3.18 25.90 2.45
CA ILE A 48 -2.50 25.27 1.31
C ILE A 48 -3.54 24.57 0.44
N GLN A 49 -3.51 24.86 -0.87
CA GLN A 49 -4.42 24.24 -1.82
C GLN A 49 -3.97 22.80 -2.12
N THR A 50 -4.74 21.81 -1.64
CA THR A 50 -4.46 20.37 -1.85
C THR A 50 -5.61 19.66 -2.59
N PRO A 51 -6.04 20.16 -3.78
CA PRO A 51 -7.32 19.76 -4.40
C PRO A 51 -7.44 18.26 -4.67
N ASN A 52 -6.34 17.58 -5.02
CA ASN A 52 -6.37 16.13 -5.26
C ASN A 52 -6.56 15.32 -3.98
N ILE A 53 -5.92 15.73 -2.87
CA ILE A 53 -6.08 15.07 -1.57
C ILE A 53 -7.48 15.38 -1.01
N ASP A 54 -7.96 16.60 -1.21
CA ASP A 54 -9.28 17.02 -0.77
C ASP A 54 -10.38 16.24 -1.49
N LYS A 55 -10.22 15.98 -2.80
CA LYS A 55 -11.12 15.10 -3.58
C LYS A 55 -11.12 13.67 -3.03
N LEU A 56 -9.94 13.08 -2.80
CA LEU A 56 -9.84 11.74 -2.19
C LEU A 56 -10.49 11.68 -0.81
N ALA A 57 -10.37 12.76 -0.02
CA ALA A 57 -10.94 12.85 1.31
C ALA A 57 -12.47 13.04 1.30
N GLN A 58 -13.03 13.63 0.24
CA GLN A 58 -14.48 13.76 0.03
C GLN A 58 -15.10 12.44 -0.45
N GLU A 59 -14.39 11.68 -1.28
CA GLU A 59 -14.84 10.39 -1.83
C GLU A 59 -14.56 9.21 -0.88
N GLY A 60 -13.83 9.43 0.22
CA GLY A 60 -13.34 8.39 1.12
C GLY A 60 -13.62 8.64 2.61
N ILE A 61 -12.76 8.07 3.45
CA ILE A 61 -12.84 8.20 4.91
C ILE A 61 -11.65 9.04 5.40
N ARG A 62 -11.94 9.95 6.34
CA ARG A 62 -10.93 10.78 7.03
C ARG A 62 -10.76 10.34 8.48
N PHE A 63 -9.55 10.52 9.01
CA PHE A 63 -9.21 10.20 10.39
C PHE A 63 -8.75 11.46 11.12
N SER A 64 -9.49 11.90 12.13
CA SER A 64 -9.09 13.01 13.01
C SER A 64 -8.14 12.59 14.14
N GLN A 65 -8.00 11.28 14.37
CA GLN A 65 -7.23 10.72 15.49
C GLN A 65 -6.23 9.64 15.05
N PHE A 66 -5.72 9.72 13.82
CA PHE A 66 -4.61 8.89 13.37
C PHE A 66 -3.31 9.29 14.09
N LYS A 67 -2.50 8.31 14.51
CA LYS A 67 -1.26 8.52 15.25
C LYS A 67 -0.11 7.79 14.57
N ASN A 68 1.07 8.41 14.60
CA ASN A 68 2.33 7.80 14.21
C ASN A 68 3.22 7.65 15.46
N THR A 69 4.44 7.15 15.30
CA THR A 69 5.36 6.91 16.42
C THR A 69 6.29 8.11 16.70
N GLY A 70 5.92 9.31 16.23
CA GLY A 70 6.65 10.57 16.46
C GLY A 70 7.92 10.78 15.62
N ARG A 71 8.37 9.81 14.83
CA ARG A 71 9.53 9.93 13.93
C ARG A 71 9.36 9.11 12.65
N SER A 72 10.04 9.50 11.58
CA SER A 72 9.95 8.88 10.25
C SER A 72 10.27 7.37 10.28
N CYS A 73 11.45 6.98 10.76
CA CYS A 73 11.89 5.58 10.69
C CYS A 73 11.14 4.62 11.63
N PRO A 74 10.81 4.95 12.89
CA PRO A 74 9.98 4.07 13.70
C PRO A 74 8.53 4.00 13.20
N SER A 75 7.99 5.07 12.60
CA SER A 75 6.62 5.06 12.06
C SER A 75 6.54 4.14 10.85
N ARG A 76 7.56 4.18 9.98
CA ARG A 76 7.69 3.26 8.84
C ARG A 76 7.83 1.82 9.30
N ALA A 77 8.64 1.56 10.33
CA ALA A 77 8.81 0.22 10.89
C ALA A 77 7.49 -0.37 11.37
N SER A 78 6.72 0.39 12.17
CA SER A 78 5.40 -0.04 12.63
C SER A 78 4.39 -0.21 11.50
N MET A 79 4.38 0.71 10.53
CA MET A 79 3.50 0.61 9.36
C MET A 79 3.79 -0.62 8.50
N LEU A 80 5.07 -0.93 8.27
CA LEU A 80 5.48 -2.05 7.43
C LEU A 80 5.29 -3.40 8.10
N THR A 81 5.44 -3.50 9.42
CA THR A 81 5.40 -4.79 10.14
C THR A 81 4.10 -5.04 10.90
N GLY A 82 3.28 -4.00 11.13
CA GLY A 82 2.11 -4.07 11.99
C GLY A 82 2.45 -4.26 13.48
N ARG A 83 3.70 -3.98 13.88
CA ARG A 83 4.21 -4.17 15.25
C ARG A 83 4.66 -2.87 15.88
N TYR A 84 4.82 -2.84 17.20
CA TYR A 84 5.43 -1.68 17.83
C TYR A 84 6.90 -1.56 17.42
N GLN A 85 7.35 -0.33 17.19
CA GLN A 85 8.70 -0.07 16.69
C GLN A 85 9.81 -0.67 17.56
N HIS A 86 9.59 -0.74 18.88
CA HIS A 86 10.54 -1.36 19.81
C HIS A 86 10.59 -2.89 19.69
N GLU A 87 9.51 -3.55 19.27
CA GLU A 87 9.50 -5.01 19.08
C GLU A 87 10.38 -5.39 17.89
N VAL A 88 10.41 -4.54 16.86
CA VAL A 88 11.10 -4.81 15.59
C VAL A 88 12.51 -4.20 15.50
N GLY A 89 13.07 -3.68 16.59
CA GLY A 89 14.44 -3.15 16.59
C GLY A 89 14.57 -1.66 16.24
N MET A 90 13.46 -0.94 16.08
CA MET A 90 13.39 0.45 15.60
C MET A 90 12.97 1.46 16.68
N GLY A 91 13.54 1.35 17.88
CA GLY A 91 13.26 2.23 19.02
C GLY A 91 13.88 3.63 18.94
N TRP A 92 14.76 3.88 17.97
CA TRP A 92 15.41 5.17 17.73
C TRP A 92 15.54 5.46 16.22
N MET A 93 16.45 6.33 15.83
CA MET A 93 16.80 6.58 14.43
C MET A 93 17.37 5.33 13.78
N ALA A 94 17.05 5.13 12.50
CA ALA A 94 17.76 4.16 11.67
C ALA A 94 19.26 4.42 11.73
N GLU A 95 20.05 3.37 11.52
CA GLU A 95 21.53 3.41 11.53
C GLU A 95 22.19 3.63 12.90
N VAL A 96 21.42 3.93 13.95
CA VAL A 96 21.92 4.01 15.32
C VAL A 96 21.66 2.68 16.03
N ASP A 97 22.69 1.84 16.08
CA ASP A 97 22.65 0.56 16.82
C ASP A 97 23.17 0.76 18.26
N GLU A 98 22.26 0.78 19.23
CA GLU A 98 22.58 0.85 20.65
C GLU A 98 22.95 -0.53 21.24
N HIS A 99 23.02 -1.57 20.42
CA HIS A 99 23.39 -2.93 20.78
C HIS A 99 22.48 -3.58 21.83
N ARG A 100 21.25 -3.09 21.98
CA ARG A 100 20.24 -3.61 22.93
C ARG A 100 18.91 -3.95 22.24
N PRO A 101 18.11 -4.87 22.80
CA PRO A 101 16.83 -5.24 22.23
C PRO A 101 15.95 -4.03 21.96
N GLY A 102 15.37 -3.97 20.76
CA GLY A 102 14.51 -2.88 20.32
C GLY A 102 15.20 -1.61 19.84
N TYR A 103 16.53 -1.52 19.89
CA TYR A 103 17.30 -0.34 19.47
C TYR A 103 18.48 -0.75 18.59
N ARG A 104 18.17 -1.46 17.49
CA ARG A 104 19.14 -2.01 16.54
C ARG A 104 19.38 -1.11 15.32
N GLY A 105 18.56 -0.07 15.14
CA GLY A 105 18.68 0.86 14.01
C GLY A 105 18.23 0.28 12.66
N GLN A 106 17.60 -0.90 12.66
CA GLN A 106 16.98 -1.53 11.49
C GLN A 106 15.90 -2.52 11.93
N ILE A 107 14.95 -2.82 11.03
CA ILE A 107 13.97 -3.87 11.27
C ILE A 107 14.63 -5.25 11.31
N ASP A 108 14.26 -6.08 12.28
CA ASP A 108 14.71 -7.47 12.35
C ASP A 108 14.09 -8.31 11.21
N LYS A 109 14.86 -9.26 10.67
CA LYS A 109 14.44 -10.15 9.58
C LYS A 109 13.37 -11.15 10.01
N GLU A 110 13.21 -11.38 11.32
CA GLU A 110 12.14 -12.22 11.85
C GLU A 110 10.74 -11.65 11.57
N TYR A 111 10.62 -10.33 11.41
CA TYR A 111 9.33 -9.67 11.18
C TYR A 111 9.08 -9.44 9.69
N PRO A 112 8.14 -10.20 9.08
CA PRO A 112 7.79 -9.97 7.68
C PRO A 112 7.10 -8.62 7.53
N THR A 113 7.44 -7.92 6.46
CA THR A 113 6.76 -6.71 6.03
C THR A 113 5.41 -7.03 5.38
N ILE A 114 4.51 -6.05 5.34
CA ILE A 114 3.24 -6.14 4.64
C ILE A 114 3.44 -6.52 3.17
N ALA A 115 4.54 -6.09 2.54
CA ALA A 115 4.86 -6.49 1.17
C ALA A 115 5.14 -7.99 1.06
N GLU A 116 5.91 -8.58 1.98
CA GLU A 116 6.21 -10.01 1.97
C GLU A 116 4.95 -10.85 2.22
N VAL A 117 4.13 -10.43 3.20
CA VAL A 117 2.84 -11.07 3.49
C VAL A 117 1.92 -10.99 2.26
N MET A 118 1.77 -9.82 1.64
CA MET A 118 0.93 -9.63 0.45
C MET A 118 1.44 -10.44 -0.75
N LYS A 119 2.76 -10.51 -0.95
CA LYS A 119 3.38 -11.32 -2.01
C LYS A 119 3.05 -12.80 -1.85
N SER A 120 3.06 -13.33 -0.62
CA SER A 120 2.61 -14.70 -0.34
C SER A 120 1.13 -14.93 -0.69
N GLY A 121 0.31 -13.87 -0.64
CA GLY A 121 -1.10 -13.86 -1.04
C GLY A 121 -1.33 -13.65 -2.54
N GLY A 122 -0.29 -13.71 -3.37
CA GLY A 122 -0.38 -13.60 -4.83
C GLY A 122 -0.34 -12.17 -5.38
N TYR A 123 -0.07 -11.17 -4.53
CA TYR A 123 0.09 -9.79 -4.98
C TYR A 123 1.47 -9.54 -5.59
N SER A 124 1.50 -8.69 -6.62
CA SER A 124 2.73 -8.03 -7.04
C SER A 124 2.96 -6.80 -6.16
N THR A 125 4.14 -6.71 -5.56
CA THR A 125 4.48 -5.62 -4.63
C THR A 125 5.59 -4.73 -5.18
N TYR A 126 5.42 -3.42 -5.00
CA TYR A 126 6.34 -2.42 -5.51
C TYR A 126 6.46 -1.26 -4.52
N MET A 127 7.64 -0.65 -4.43
CA MET A 127 7.87 0.54 -3.62
C MET A 127 8.68 1.57 -4.42
N SER A 128 8.30 2.84 -4.29
CA SER A 128 9.06 3.99 -4.77
C SER A 128 9.11 5.05 -3.67
N GLY A 129 10.29 5.61 -3.43
CA GLY A 129 10.51 6.67 -2.44
C GLY A 129 11.39 6.23 -1.28
N LYS A 130 11.20 6.86 -0.12
CA LYS A 130 12.07 6.73 1.05
C LYS A 130 11.80 5.44 1.82
N TRP A 131 12.84 4.62 2.03
CA TRP A 131 12.79 3.40 2.82
C TRP A 131 12.99 3.65 4.32
N HIS A 132 14.20 4.04 4.73
CA HIS A 132 14.54 4.51 6.08
C HIS A 132 14.18 3.55 7.23
N VAL A 133 14.32 2.24 7.03
CA VAL A 133 14.16 1.21 8.09
C VAL A 133 15.31 0.20 8.12
N THR A 134 16.45 0.53 7.52
CA THR A 134 17.66 -0.29 7.48
C THR A 134 18.90 0.56 7.69
N THR A 135 20.01 -0.07 8.10
CA THR A 135 21.34 0.53 8.15
C THR A 135 21.88 0.85 6.75
N THR A 136 22.77 1.84 6.62
CA THR A 136 23.56 2.05 5.40
C THR A 136 24.36 0.77 5.11
N GLY A 137 24.09 0.12 3.97
CA GLY A 137 24.65 -1.21 3.61
C GLY A 137 23.74 -2.41 3.91
N GLY A 138 22.71 -2.25 4.75
CA GLY A 138 21.71 -3.29 5.03
C GLY A 138 20.92 -3.75 3.79
N TYR A 139 20.90 -2.93 2.74
CA TYR A 139 20.34 -3.24 1.41
C TYR A 139 21.00 -4.46 0.74
N GLU A 140 22.25 -4.78 1.07
CA GLU A 140 22.94 -5.94 0.46
C GLU A 140 22.48 -7.27 1.05
N SER A 141 21.84 -7.23 2.23
CA SER A 141 21.45 -8.42 2.99
C SER A 141 19.96 -8.78 2.87
N LEU A 142 19.20 -7.97 2.12
CA LEU A 142 17.78 -8.19 1.83
C LEU A 142 17.66 -8.95 0.50
N PRO A 143 16.68 -9.86 0.35
CA PRO A 143 16.53 -10.63 -0.88
C PRO A 143 16.48 -9.70 -2.10
N MET A 144 17.33 -9.98 -3.08
CA MET A 144 17.60 -9.17 -4.29
C MET A 144 16.36 -8.78 -5.11
N GLU A 145 15.19 -9.37 -4.83
CA GLU A 145 13.91 -9.01 -5.47
C GLU A 145 13.20 -7.82 -4.83
N VAL A 146 13.48 -7.50 -3.56
CA VAL A 146 12.86 -6.38 -2.83
C VAL A 146 13.59 -5.06 -3.13
N ILE A 147 14.85 -5.14 -3.58
CA ILE A 147 15.74 -3.99 -3.80
C ILE A 147 16.27 -3.98 -5.23
N ARG A 148 15.42 -3.56 -6.16
CA ARG A 148 15.90 -2.87 -7.38
C ARG A 148 15.83 -1.35 -7.28
N TYR A 149 15.73 -0.81 -6.07
CA TYR A 149 15.66 0.63 -5.84
C TYR A 149 16.81 1.09 -4.93
N LYS A 150 18.03 0.67 -5.27
CA LYS A 150 19.26 1.38 -4.88
C LYS A 150 19.20 2.71 -5.63
N GLU A 151 18.83 3.80 -4.95
CA GLU A 151 18.76 5.17 -5.51
C GLU A 151 18.39 5.21 -7.00
N VAL A 152 17.11 5.09 -7.32
CA VAL A 152 16.68 5.53 -8.66
C VAL A 152 16.74 7.06 -8.65
N SER A 153 17.95 7.59 -8.86
CA SER A 153 18.13 8.78 -9.66
C SER A 153 17.39 8.50 -10.96
N ILE A 154 16.19 9.05 -11.05
CA ILE A 154 15.23 8.67 -12.07
C ILE A 154 15.73 9.19 -13.43
N ASN A 155 16.53 8.38 -14.12
CA ASN A 155 16.59 8.46 -15.57
C ASN A 155 15.29 7.85 -16.08
N ILE A 156 14.25 8.68 -16.09
CA ILE A 156 12.91 8.36 -16.56
C ILE A 156 13.04 8.01 -18.04
N THR A 157 13.09 6.73 -18.39
CA THR A 157 12.84 6.35 -19.78
C THR A 157 11.43 6.80 -20.14
N ALA A 158 11.30 7.50 -21.27
CA ALA A 158 10.12 8.25 -21.71
C ALA A 158 8.80 7.44 -21.83
N ALA A 159 8.85 6.13 -21.61
CA ALA A 159 7.69 5.25 -21.59
C ALA A 159 6.91 5.32 -20.27
N TRP A 160 7.60 5.41 -19.12
CA TRP A 160 6.96 5.38 -17.80
C TRP A 160 6.41 6.74 -17.37
N ARG A 161 7.03 7.85 -17.79
CA ARG A 161 6.50 9.20 -17.58
C ARG A 161 5.10 9.34 -18.16
N ARG A 162 4.87 8.79 -19.35
CA ARG A 162 3.57 8.83 -20.02
C ARG A 162 2.53 8.02 -19.26
N LYS A 163 2.86 6.81 -18.81
CA LYS A 163 1.90 5.96 -18.08
C LYS A 163 1.53 6.53 -16.72
N LEU A 164 2.50 7.04 -15.96
CA LEU A 164 2.24 7.68 -14.66
C LEU A 164 1.47 9.00 -14.80
N LEU A 165 1.85 9.86 -15.76
CA LEU A 165 1.11 11.10 -16.04
C LEU A 165 -0.29 10.83 -16.59
N GLN A 166 -0.50 9.74 -17.32
CA GLN A 166 -1.81 9.36 -17.84
C GLN A 166 -2.71 8.77 -16.74
N THR A 167 -2.15 8.03 -15.78
CA THR A 167 -2.89 7.61 -14.58
C THR A 167 -3.22 8.80 -13.66
N ILE A 168 -2.32 9.78 -13.54
CA ILE A 168 -2.58 11.02 -12.79
C ILE A 168 -3.59 11.92 -13.54
N SER A 169 -3.54 11.96 -14.87
CA SER A 169 -4.50 12.68 -15.71
C SER A 169 -5.89 12.05 -15.71
N CYS A 170 -6.03 10.74 -15.48
CA CYS A 170 -7.32 10.09 -15.27
C CYS A 170 -7.92 10.37 -13.88
N LEU A 171 -7.16 10.98 -12.96
CA LEU A 171 -7.63 11.44 -11.66
C LEU A 171 -8.01 12.94 -11.64
N GLN A 172 -7.71 13.68 -12.73
CA GLN A 172 -8.28 15.00 -13.00
C GLN A 172 -9.70 14.85 -13.57
#